data_AF-E9D7M4-F1
#
_entry.id   AF-E9D7M4-F1
#
_cell.length_a   1.000
_cell.length_b   1.000
_cell.length_c   1.000
_cell.angle_alpha   90.00
_cell.angle_beta   90.00
_cell.angle_gamma   90.00
#
_symmetry.space_group_name_H-M   'P 1'
#
loop_
_entity.id
_entity.type
_entity.pdbx_description
1 polymer ?
#
loop_
_entity_poly.entity_id
_entity_poly.type
_entity_poly.pdbx_seq_one_letter_code
_entity_poly.pdbx_strand_id
1 'polypeptide(L)'
;MQLILLGLDYLHKAKVAHTDISANNILQGITDLTALSEIEDGEASQPIARKVLDDRTIYISRPMPINTGLPVLCDFGEARIGDKHKGDVMPGIYRAPEVILDMEWDSKVDIWAVGLTTWDLLETGNLFLARKDGLLNDEQHLAEMVSLLGPPPLKFIRRSDKCLQYWDENGTIITQQLQTTLQANKCCL
;
A
#
# COMPACT_ATOMS: atom_id res chain seq x y z
N MET A 1 -1.90 -0.65 14.20
CA MET A 1 -2.71 -1.47 13.26
C MET A 1 -4.08 -1.88 13.77
N GLN A 2 -4.27 -2.29 15.03
CA GLN A 2 -5.59 -2.71 15.53
C GLN A 2 -6.72 -1.68 15.29
N LEU A 3 -6.47 -0.38 15.54
CA LEU A 3 -7.45 0.68 15.34
C LEU A 3 -7.80 0.91 13.86
N ILE A 4 -6.84 0.70 12.97
CA ILE A 4 -7.07 0.76 11.51
C ILE A 4 -7.99 -0.37 11.08
N LEU A 5 -7.78 -1.58 11.59
CA LEU A 5 -8.66 -2.73 11.32
C LEU A 5 -10.08 -2.49 11.86
N LEU A 6 -10.24 -1.85 13.01
CA LEU A 6 -11.56 -1.47 13.53
C LEU A 6 -12.26 -0.42 12.64
N GLY A 7 -11.50 0.56 12.14
CA GLY A 7 -12.02 1.53 11.16
C GLY A 7 -12.45 0.86 9.86
N LEU A 8 -11.65 -0.07 9.33
CA LEU A 8 -11.99 -0.83 8.13
C LEU A 8 -13.19 -1.75 8.35
N ASP A 9 -13.31 -2.43 9.49
CA ASP A 9 -14.49 -3.23 9.81
C ASP A 9 -15.78 -2.40 9.77
N TYR A 10 -15.74 -1.18 10.31
CA TYR A 10 -16.86 -0.24 10.21
C TYR A 10 -17.18 0.12 8.76
N LEU A 11 -16.17 0.49 7.95
CA LEU A 11 -16.35 0.84 6.55
C LEU A 11 -16.89 -0.33 5.72
N HIS A 12 -16.34 -1.53 5.91
CA HIS A 12 -16.70 -2.72 5.16
C HIS A 12 -18.14 -3.16 5.48
N LYS A 13 -18.58 -3.02 6.74
CA LYS A 13 -20.00 -3.21 7.12
C LYS A 13 -20.93 -2.19 6.45
N ALA A 14 -20.44 -0.97 6.21
CA ALA A 14 -21.14 0.05 5.45
C ALA A 14 -20.98 -0.11 3.92
N LYS A 15 -20.35 -1.19 3.45
CA LYS A 15 -20.06 -1.48 2.04
C LYS A 15 -19.19 -0.41 1.38
N VAL A 16 -18.21 0.09 2.11
CA VAL A 16 -17.21 1.04 1.60
C VAL A 16 -15.85 0.34 1.57
N ALA A 17 -15.21 0.33 0.41
CA ALA A 17 -13.80 -0.02 0.25
C ALA A 17 -12.98 1.27 0.12
N HIS A 18 -11.87 1.38 0.85
CA HIS A 18 -11.04 2.59 0.83
C HIS A 18 -10.13 2.64 -0.41
N THR A 19 -9.56 1.49 -0.77
CA THR A 19 -8.70 1.23 -1.94
C THR A 19 -7.36 1.98 -1.98
N ASP A 20 -7.02 2.77 -0.96
CA ASP A 20 -5.78 3.55 -0.90
C ASP A 20 -5.18 3.53 0.52
N ILE A 21 -5.10 2.34 1.12
CA ILE A 21 -4.50 2.20 2.44
C ILE A 21 -2.97 2.22 2.32
N SER A 22 -2.37 3.23 2.94
CA SER A 22 -0.91 3.36 3.11
C SER A 22 -0.61 4.18 4.37
N ALA A 23 0.66 4.24 4.78
CA ALA A 23 1.07 5.07 5.92
C ALA A 23 0.78 6.56 5.71
N ASN A 24 0.69 7.04 4.46
CA ASN A 24 0.39 8.43 4.14
C ASN A 24 -1.07 8.80 4.45
N ASN A 25 -1.98 7.82 4.42
CA ASN A 25 -3.41 8.00 4.64
C ASN A 25 -3.82 7.58 6.07
N ILE A 26 -2.85 7.44 6.97
CA ILE A 26 -3.06 7.19 8.40
C ILE A 26 -2.49 8.38 9.17
N LEU A 27 -3.39 9.22 9.69
CA LEU A 27 -3.01 10.38 10.49
C LEU A 27 -2.80 9.97 11.94
N GLN A 28 -1.72 10.45 12.54
CA GLN A 28 -1.48 10.33 13.97
C GLN A 28 -2.20 11.46 14.69
N GLY A 29 -3.15 11.12 15.57
CA GLY A 29 -3.82 12.11 16.42
C GLY A 29 -2.82 12.84 17.33
N ILE A 30 -3.10 14.12 17.61
CA ILE A 30 -2.33 14.93 18.56
C ILE A 30 -3.20 15.12 19.79
N THR A 31 -2.76 14.57 20.92
CA THR A 31 -3.46 14.70 22.21
C THR A 31 -2.82 15.77 23.09
N ASP A 32 -1.50 15.84 23.08
CA ASP A 32 -0.73 16.88 23.76
C ASP A 32 -0.44 18.04 22.80
N LEU A 33 -1.08 19.18 23.04
CA LEU A 33 -0.88 20.40 22.26
C LEU A 33 0.44 21.10 22.58
N THR A 34 1.10 20.77 23.70
CA THR A 34 2.42 21.34 24.01
C THR A 34 3.45 20.98 22.93
N ALA A 35 3.32 19.79 22.32
CA ALA A 35 4.14 19.38 21.18
C ALA A 35 4.03 20.34 19.98
N LEU A 36 2.86 20.98 19.77
CA LEU A 36 2.69 21.99 18.73
C LEU A 36 3.35 23.31 19.13
N SER A 37 3.23 23.70 20.40
CA SER A 37 3.89 24.90 20.93
C SER A 37 5.42 24.77 20.88
N GLU A 38 5.98 23.60 21.19
CA GLU A 38 7.43 23.34 21.07
C GLU A 38 7.92 23.47 19.62
N ILE A 39 7.11 23.03 18.64
CA ILE A 39 7.42 23.23 17.22
C ILE A 39 7.43 24.71 16.85
N GLU A 40 6.43 25.47 17.31
CA GLU A 40 6.30 26.90 17.07
C GLU A 40 7.47 27.67 17.67
N ASP A 41 7.74 27.47 18.96
CA ASP A 41 8.86 28.07 19.67
C ASP A 41 10.21 27.68 19.03
N GLY A 42 10.33 26.42 18.60
CA GLY A 42 11.50 25.92 17.90
C GLY A 42 11.71 26.59 16.54
N GLU A 43 10.64 26.85 15.78
CA GLU A 43 10.73 27.54 14.49
C GLU A 43 11.00 29.04 14.66
N ALA A 44 10.47 29.67 15.71
CA ALA A 44 10.73 31.08 16.01
C ALA A 44 12.17 31.31 16.49
N SER A 45 12.67 30.44 17.37
CA SER A 45 14.02 30.55 17.96
C SER A 45 15.12 30.03 17.04
N GLN A 46 14.86 28.96 16.29
CA GLN A 46 15.80 28.33 15.37
C GLN A 46 15.10 27.93 14.08
N PRO A 47 14.92 28.86 13.13
CA PRO A 47 14.22 28.58 11.88
C PRO A 47 14.87 27.44 11.09
N ILE A 48 14.04 26.51 10.60
CA ILE A 48 14.51 25.47 9.69
C ILE A 48 14.88 26.05 8.33
N ALA A 49 15.64 25.26 7.55
CA ALA A 49 15.97 25.64 6.19
C ALA A 49 14.68 25.91 5.39
N ARG A 50 14.63 27.09 4.79
CA ARG A 50 13.48 27.59 4.05
C ARG A 50 13.91 28.36 2.82
N LYS A 51 13.10 28.28 1.77
CA LYS A 51 13.25 29.06 0.55
C LYS A 51 12.18 30.15 0.55
N VAL A 52 12.62 31.40 0.62
CA VAL A 52 11.73 32.56 0.51
C VAL A 52 11.63 32.96 -0.97
N LEU A 53 10.40 32.99 -1.48
CA LEU A 53 10.03 33.49 -2.80
C LEU A 53 9.17 34.74 -2.60
N ASP A 54 8.92 35.49 -3.68
CA ASP A 54 8.13 36.73 -3.62
C ASP A 54 6.68 36.48 -3.16
N ASP A 55 6.11 35.31 -3.45
CA ASP A 55 4.71 34.96 -3.15
C ASP A 55 4.54 33.99 -1.97
N ARG A 56 5.59 33.25 -1.59
CA ARG A 56 5.50 32.23 -0.54
C ARG A 56 6.85 31.88 0.06
N THR A 57 6.81 31.28 1.25
CA THR A 57 7.97 30.62 1.84
C THR A 57 7.75 29.11 1.84
N ILE A 58 8.72 28.36 1.34
CA ILE A 58 8.73 26.89 1.34
C ILE A 58 9.65 26.44 2.46
N TYR A 59 9.12 25.69 3.41
CA TYR A 59 9.85 25.18 4.57
C TYR A 59 10.18 23.70 4.37
N ILE A 60 11.36 23.26 4.81
CA ILE A 60 11.59 21.83 5.06
C ILE A 60 10.77 21.43 6.29
N SER A 61 10.17 20.24 6.33
CA SER A 61 9.39 19.81 7.50
C SER A 61 10.27 19.66 8.74
N ARG A 62 9.85 20.26 9.86
CA ARG A 62 10.44 19.97 11.17
C ARG A 62 10.00 18.56 11.62
N PRO A 63 10.89 17.76 12.23
CA PRO A 63 10.48 16.49 12.82
C PRO A 63 9.37 16.69 13.85
N MET A 64 8.28 15.93 13.72
CA MET A 64 7.18 15.95 14.67
C MET A 64 7.60 15.20 15.95
N PRO A 65 7.41 15.77 17.16
CA PRO A 65 7.56 15.03 18.41
C PRO A 65 6.66 13.80 18.44
N ILE A 66 7.10 12.75 19.14
CA ILE A 66 6.31 11.52 19.29
C ILE A 66 5.02 11.87 20.02
N ASN A 67 3.88 11.63 19.38
CA ASN A 67 2.55 11.81 19.98
C ASN A 67 1.87 10.45 20.19
N THR A 68 1.17 10.31 21.31
CA THR A 68 0.46 9.08 21.68
C THR A 68 -1.01 9.08 21.25
N GLY A 69 -1.44 10.08 20.48
CA GLY A 69 -2.80 10.11 19.96
C GLY A 69 -3.12 8.91 19.08
N LEU A 70 -4.41 8.67 18.87
CA LEU A 70 -4.84 7.48 18.15
C LEU A 70 -4.68 7.69 16.63
N PRO A 71 -4.25 6.66 15.88
CA PRO A 71 -4.22 6.73 14.43
C PRO A 71 -5.64 6.77 13.87
N VAL A 72 -5.84 7.60 12.85
CA VAL A 72 -7.11 7.83 12.18
C VAL A 72 -6.92 7.61 10.68
N LEU A 73 -7.77 6.77 10.09
CA LEU A 73 -7.81 6.58 8.65
C LEU A 73 -8.41 7.83 7.98
N CYS A 74 -7.77 8.32 6.92
CA CYS A 74 -8.20 9.52 6.20
C CYS A 74 -8.12 9.34 4.68
N ASP A 75 -8.53 10.37 3.96
CA ASP A 75 -8.50 10.46 2.48
C ASP A 75 -9.32 9.38 1.76
N PHE A 76 -10.62 9.65 1.63
CA PHE A 76 -11.57 8.80 0.93
C PHE A 76 -11.74 9.18 -0.55
N GLY A 77 -10.79 9.94 -1.13
CA GLY A 77 -10.86 10.38 -2.53
C GLY A 77 -10.98 9.21 -3.52
N GLU A 78 -10.34 8.08 -3.20
CA GLU A 78 -10.39 6.85 -4.00
C GLU A 78 -11.38 5.81 -3.50
N ALA A 79 -12.17 6.10 -2.46
CA ALA A 79 -13.11 5.12 -1.92
C ALA A 79 -14.18 4.70 -2.94
N ARG A 80 -14.68 3.47 -2.81
CA ARG A 80 -15.77 2.91 -3.62
C ARG A 80 -16.88 2.35 -2.74
N ILE A 81 -18.13 2.60 -3.13
CA ILE A 81 -19.34 2.17 -2.40
C ILE A 81 -20.01 1.02 -3.14
N GLY A 82 -20.20 -0.11 -2.46
CA GLY A 82 -20.81 -1.32 -3.00
C GLY A 82 -20.04 -2.58 -2.61
N ASP A 83 -20.66 -3.74 -2.81
CA ASP A 83 -20.07 -5.02 -2.42
C ASP A 83 -18.99 -5.53 -3.39
N LYS A 84 -19.10 -5.17 -4.68
CA LYS A 84 -18.23 -5.66 -5.76
C LYS A 84 -17.91 -4.55 -6.75
N HIS A 85 -16.66 -4.54 -7.23
CA HIS A 85 -16.12 -3.50 -8.10
C HIS A 85 -15.19 -4.10 -9.16
N LYS A 86 -14.91 -3.31 -10.21
CA LYS A 86 -13.91 -3.59 -11.24
C LYS A 86 -13.11 -2.34 -11.53
N GLY A 87 -11.97 -2.50 -12.20
CA GLY A 87 -11.09 -1.41 -12.59
C GLY A 87 -9.82 -1.34 -11.76
N ASP A 88 -8.88 -0.54 -12.24
CA ASP A 88 -7.55 -0.34 -11.66
C ASP A 88 -7.64 0.66 -10.50
N VAL A 89 -7.41 0.16 -9.29
CA VAL A 89 -7.41 0.90 -8.03
C VAL A 89 -6.15 0.55 -7.24
N MET A 90 -5.91 1.26 -6.15
CA MET A 90 -4.72 1.13 -5.30
C MET A 90 -3.43 1.56 -6.00
N PRO A 91 -2.55 2.32 -5.33
CA PRO A 91 -1.35 2.83 -5.96
C PRO A 91 -0.23 1.78 -5.99
N GLY A 92 0.40 1.65 -7.16
CA GLY A 92 1.72 1.05 -7.33
C GLY A 92 1.89 -0.33 -6.70
N ILE A 93 2.78 -0.40 -5.69
CA ILE A 93 3.17 -1.63 -4.99
C ILE A 93 2.13 -2.14 -3.99
N TYR A 94 1.10 -1.34 -3.68
CA TYR A 94 0.03 -1.75 -2.76
C TYR A 94 -1.05 -2.59 -3.44
N ARG A 95 -1.06 -2.66 -4.78
CA ARG A 95 -2.10 -3.35 -5.54
C ARG A 95 -2.20 -4.83 -5.17
N ALA A 96 -3.42 -5.25 -4.88
CA ALA A 96 -3.77 -6.66 -4.65
C ALA A 96 -3.68 -7.47 -5.96
N PRO A 97 -3.40 -8.78 -5.89
CA PRO A 97 -3.26 -9.62 -7.08
C PRO A 97 -4.55 -9.65 -7.92
N GLU A 98 -5.73 -9.64 -7.31
CA GLU A 98 -7.00 -9.57 -8.03
C GLU A 98 -7.17 -8.26 -8.83
N VAL A 99 -6.60 -7.15 -8.36
CA VAL A 99 -6.63 -5.87 -9.08
C VAL A 99 -5.66 -5.89 -10.26
N ILE A 100 -4.43 -6.37 -10.03
CA ILE A 100 -3.42 -6.53 -11.10
C ILE A 100 -3.95 -7.45 -12.21
N LEU A 101 -4.68 -8.51 -11.85
CA LEU A 101 -5.24 -9.49 -12.78
C LEU A 101 -6.62 -9.11 -13.34
N ASP A 102 -7.04 -7.86 -13.15
CA ASP A 102 -8.31 -7.30 -13.68
C ASP A 102 -9.54 -8.16 -13.32
N MET A 103 -9.52 -8.72 -12.11
CA MET A 103 -10.65 -9.46 -11.56
C MET A 103 -11.64 -8.51 -10.90
N GLU A 104 -12.87 -9.01 -10.71
CA GLU A 104 -13.77 -8.39 -9.74
C GLU A 104 -13.19 -8.50 -8.32
N TRP A 105 -13.21 -7.39 -7.61
CA TRP A 105 -12.66 -7.23 -6.27
C TRP A 105 -13.70 -6.65 -5.30
N ASP A 106 -13.42 -6.77 -4.00
CA ASP A 106 -14.24 -6.22 -2.92
C ASP A 106 -13.36 -5.57 -1.84
N SER A 107 -13.94 -5.19 -0.71
CA SER A 107 -13.24 -4.49 0.37
C SER A 107 -12.02 -5.24 0.93
N LYS A 108 -11.82 -6.53 0.61
CA LYS A 108 -10.62 -7.28 1.03
C LYS A 108 -9.33 -6.76 0.42
N VAL A 109 -9.38 -5.96 -0.64
CA VAL A 109 -8.21 -5.24 -1.15
C VAL A 109 -7.61 -4.30 -0.10
N ASP A 110 -8.43 -3.73 0.79
CA ASP A 110 -7.94 -2.90 1.90
C ASP A 110 -7.15 -3.74 2.91
N ILE A 111 -7.55 -4.99 3.14
CA ILE A 111 -6.87 -5.90 4.08
C ILE A 111 -5.52 -6.32 3.51
N TRP A 112 -5.43 -6.52 2.20
CA TRP A 112 -4.15 -6.72 1.51
C TRP A 112 -3.21 -5.52 1.73
N ALA A 113 -3.70 -4.31 1.46
CA ALA A 113 -2.93 -3.09 1.64
C ALA A 113 -2.54 -2.81 3.10
N VAL A 114 -3.36 -3.21 4.08
CA VAL A 114 -3.01 -3.20 5.51
C VAL A 114 -1.80 -4.09 5.79
N GLY A 115 -1.72 -5.27 5.18
CA GLY A 115 -0.57 -6.17 5.34
C GLY A 115 0.72 -5.52 4.87
N LEU A 116 0.69 -4.91 3.68
CA LEU A 116 1.82 -4.20 3.09
C LEU A 116 2.21 -2.97 3.91
N THR A 117 1.22 -2.16 4.32
CA THR A 117 1.45 -0.99 5.18
C THR A 117 2.06 -1.40 6.53
N THR A 118 1.64 -2.53 7.09
CA THR A 118 2.21 -3.03 8.35
C THR A 118 3.68 -3.40 8.19
N TRP A 119 4.04 -4.04 7.07
CA TRP A 119 5.44 -4.35 6.76
C TRP A 119 6.27 -3.08 6.62
N ASP A 120 5.81 -2.11 5.83
CA ASP A 120 6.52 -0.84 5.59
C ASP A 120 6.76 -0.03 6.86
N LEU A 121 5.89 -0.17 7.87
CA LEU A 121 6.04 0.49 9.16
C LEU A 121 7.04 -0.21 10.09
N LEU A 122 7.30 -1.50 9.89
CA LEU A 122 8.14 -2.33 10.76
C LEU A 122 9.54 -2.56 10.19
N GLU A 123 9.66 -2.60 8.87
CA GLU A 123 10.89 -2.95 8.15
C GLU A 123 11.44 -1.77 7.34
N THR A 124 12.74 -1.80 7.04
CA THR A 124 13.45 -0.70 6.34
C THR A 124 13.25 -0.68 4.83
N GLY A 125 12.26 -1.39 4.29
CA GLY A 125 11.97 -1.46 2.87
C GLY A 125 10.61 -2.08 2.58
N ASN A 126 10.16 -1.92 1.33
CA ASN A 126 8.86 -2.44 0.90
C ASN A 126 8.87 -3.96 0.77
N LEU A 127 7.74 -4.60 1.09
CA LEU A 127 7.60 -6.06 0.96
C LEU A 127 7.76 -6.51 -0.51
N PHE A 128 7.23 -5.70 -1.43
CA PHE A 128 7.34 -5.89 -2.87
C PHE A 128 7.92 -4.64 -3.51
N LEU A 129 8.87 -4.82 -4.42
CA LEU A 129 9.45 -3.73 -5.20
C LEU A 129 8.63 -3.49 -6.47
N ALA A 130 8.07 -4.57 -7.04
CA ALA A 130 7.22 -4.54 -8.23
C ALA A 130 7.84 -3.77 -9.41
N ARG A 131 9.16 -3.80 -9.56
CA ARG A 131 9.90 -2.97 -10.52
C ARG A 131 10.74 -3.78 -11.49
N LYS A 132 10.66 -3.41 -12.76
CA LYS A 132 11.57 -3.85 -13.83
C LYS A 132 12.16 -2.61 -14.49
N ASP A 133 13.49 -2.55 -14.60
CA ASP A 133 14.21 -1.40 -15.19
C ASP A 133 13.81 -0.05 -14.57
N GLY A 134 13.53 -0.06 -13.25
CA GLY A 134 13.12 1.11 -12.48
C GLY A 134 11.63 1.50 -12.57
N LEU A 135 10.87 0.87 -13.47
CA LEU A 135 9.44 1.12 -13.69
C LEU A 135 8.57 0.05 -13.04
N LEU A 136 7.36 0.44 -12.63
CA LEU A 136 6.38 -0.52 -12.10
C LEU A 136 6.03 -1.57 -13.17
N ASN A 137 5.99 -2.84 -12.76
CA ASN A 137 5.76 -3.96 -13.66
C ASN A 137 4.90 -5.05 -12.97
N ASP A 138 3.72 -5.29 -13.53
CA ASP A 138 2.72 -6.23 -12.98
C ASP A 138 3.24 -7.66 -12.89
N GLU A 139 3.96 -8.13 -13.91
CA GLU A 139 4.51 -9.49 -13.94
C GLU A 139 5.55 -9.70 -12.85
N GLN A 140 6.46 -8.73 -12.67
CA GLN A 140 7.44 -8.75 -11.59
C GLN A 140 6.75 -8.72 -10.22
N HIS A 141 5.70 -7.92 -10.07
CA HIS A 141 4.95 -7.84 -8.82
C HIS A 141 4.31 -9.20 -8.46
N LEU A 142 3.63 -9.83 -9.42
CA LEU A 142 3.05 -11.16 -9.24
C LEU A 142 4.12 -12.21 -8.94
N ALA A 143 5.31 -12.09 -9.53
CA ALA A 143 6.41 -13.02 -9.27
C ALA A 143 6.94 -12.92 -7.84
N GLU A 144 7.07 -11.70 -7.30
CA GLU A 144 7.45 -11.48 -5.91
C GLU A 144 6.39 -12.03 -4.95
N MET A 145 5.10 -11.81 -5.24
CA MET A 145 4.00 -12.39 -4.46
C MET A 145 4.06 -13.93 -4.46
N VAL A 146 4.26 -14.56 -5.62
CA VAL A 146 4.37 -16.02 -5.73
C VAL A 146 5.61 -16.55 -5.03
N SER A 147 6.71 -15.80 -5.06
CA SER A 147 7.96 -16.17 -4.37
C SER A 147 7.75 -16.24 -2.86
N LEU A 148 6.94 -15.34 -2.31
CA LEU A 148 6.68 -15.25 -0.87
C LEU A 148 5.56 -16.19 -0.41
N LEU A 149 4.44 -16.22 -1.16
CA LEU A 149 3.20 -16.90 -0.75
C LEU A 149 3.02 -18.29 -1.39
N GLY A 150 3.86 -18.63 -2.36
CA GLY A 150 3.67 -19.79 -3.23
C GLY A 150 2.72 -19.52 -4.39
N PRO A 151 2.51 -20.50 -5.30
CA PRO A 151 1.65 -20.35 -6.46
C PRO A 151 0.18 -20.14 -6.04
N PRO A 152 -0.58 -19.30 -6.75
CA PRO A 152 -1.99 -19.09 -6.44
C PRO A 152 -2.78 -20.40 -6.65
N PRO A 153 -3.81 -20.68 -5.83
CA PRO A 153 -4.66 -21.84 -6.05
C PRO A 153 -5.34 -21.82 -7.42
N LEU A 154 -5.56 -22.99 -8.04
CA LEU A 154 -6.24 -23.11 -9.35
C LEU A 154 -7.59 -22.39 -9.42
N LYS A 155 -8.36 -22.43 -8.32
CA LYS A 155 -9.64 -21.73 -8.20
C LYS A 155 -9.50 -20.21 -8.35
N PHE A 156 -8.35 -19.65 -8.03
CA PHE A 156 -8.05 -18.23 -8.18
C PHE A 156 -7.67 -17.92 -9.63
N ILE A 157 -6.77 -18.71 -10.21
CA ILE A 157 -6.32 -18.57 -11.62
C ILE A 157 -7.51 -18.60 -12.57
N ARG A 158 -8.49 -19.49 -12.35
CA ARG A 158 -9.68 -19.63 -13.19
C ARG A 158 -10.68 -18.47 -13.10
N ARG A 159 -10.45 -17.46 -12.27
CA ARG A 159 -11.36 -16.31 -12.12
C ARG A 159 -11.19 -15.24 -13.21
N SER A 160 -10.08 -15.23 -13.94
CA SER A 160 -9.80 -14.23 -14.97
C SER A 160 -8.98 -14.83 -16.12
N ASP A 161 -9.39 -14.52 -17.34
CA ASP A 161 -8.64 -14.88 -18.54
C ASP A 161 -7.27 -14.18 -18.58
N LYS A 162 -7.10 -13.05 -17.89
CA LYS A 162 -5.80 -12.37 -17.76
C LYS A 162 -4.76 -13.25 -17.07
N CYS A 163 -5.19 -14.20 -16.23
CA CYS A 163 -4.28 -15.18 -15.63
C CYS A 163 -3.61 -16.08 -16.67
N LEU A 164 -4.22 -16.30 -17.83
CA LEU A 164 -3.66 -17.11 -18.93
C LEU A 164 -2.45 -16.46 -19.59
N GLN A 165 -2.12 -15.22 -19.23
CA GLN A 165 -0.86 -14.58 -19.61
C GLN A 165 0.32 -15.11 -18.79
N TYR A 166 0.06 -15.66 -17.60
CA TYR A 166 1.06 -15.98 -16.59
C TYR A 166 1.08 -17.47 -16.20
N TRP A 167 -0.09 -18.11 -16.19
CA TRP A 167 -0.28 -19.52 -15.84
C TRP A 167 -1.07 -20.28 -16.90
N ASP A 168 -0.75 -21.56 -17.09
CA ASP A 168 -1.58 -22.46 -17.90
C ASP A 168 -2.84 -22.94 -17.14
N GLU A 169 -3.67 -23.74 -17.81
CA GLU A 169 -4.90 -24.32 -17.26
C GLU A 169 -4.69 -25.26 -16.05
N ASN A 170 -3.46 -25.75 -15.86
CA ASN A 170 -3.02 -26.59 -14.74
C ASN A 170 -2.33 -25.78 -13.64
N GLY A 171 -2.26 -24.45 -13.76
CA GLY A 171 -1.64 -23.56 -12.78
C GLY A 171 -0.12 -23.52 -12.85
N THR A 172 0.46 -24.06 -13.93
CA THR A 172 1.90 -24.02 -14.18
C THR A 172 2.28 -22.65 -14.73
N ILE A 173 3.36 -22.06 -14.21
CA ILE A 173 3.89 -20.79 -14.70
C ILE A 173 4.41 -20.97 -16.13
N ILE A 174 3.89 -20.17 -17.06
CA ILE A 174 4.29 -20.21 -18.48
C ILE A 174 5.23 -19.09 -18.87
N THR A 175 5.35 -18.03 -18.07
CA THR A 175 6.25 -16.93 -18.42
C THR A 175 7.66 -17.15 -17.88
N GLN A 176 8.65 -16.88 -18.73
CA GLN A 176 10.06 -17.02 -18.39
C GLN A 176 10.45 -16.08 -17.25
N GLN A 177 9.85 -14.88 -17.18
CA GLN A 177 10.21 -13.89 -16.17
C GLN A 177 9.71 -14.27 -14.77
N LEU A 178 8.46 -14.76 -14.63
CA LEU A 178 7.99 -15.33 -13.36
C LEU A 178 8.93 -16.46 -12.89
N GLN A 179 9.37 -17.33 -13.80
CA GLN A 179 10.31 -18.41 -13.47
C GLN A 179 11.68 -17.88 -13.03
N THR A 180 12.23 -16.88 -13.72
CA THR A 180 13.55 -16.30 -13.41
C THR A 180 13.55 -15.60 -12.05
N THR A 181 12.53 -14.81 -11.72
CA THR A 181 12.42 -14.15 -10.41
C THR A 181 12.32 -15.16 -9.27
N LEU A 182 11.55 -16.25 -9.46
CA LEU A 182 11.46 -17.33 -8.49
C LEU A 182 12.78 -18.09 -8.29
N GLN A 183 13.58 -18.24 -9.35
CA GLN A 183 14.90 -18.84 -9.26
C GLN A 183 15.90 -17.91 -8.57
N ALA A 184 15.87 -16.61 -8.86
CA ALA A 184 16.76 -15.62 -8.23
C ALA A 184 16.52 -15.51 -6.71
N ASN A 185 15.26 -15.49 -6.29
CA ASN A 185 14.91 -15.36 -4.87
C ASN A 185 15.19 -16.63 -4.05
N LYS A 186 15.25 -17.81 -4.67
CA LYS A 186 15.70 -19.05 -4.00
C LYS A 186 17.17 -19.02 -3.58
N CYS A 187 17.98 -18.11 -4.12
CA CYS A 187 19.38 -17.95 -3.72
C CYS A 187 19.57 -16.92 -2.59
N CYS A 188 18.51 -16.22 -2.15
CA CYS A 188 18.59 -15.14 -1.17
C CYS A 188 17.86 -15.43 0.16
N LEU A 189 17.29 -16.63 0.31
CA LEU A 189 16.75 -17.18 1.56
C LEU A 189 17.56 -18.43 1.97
#